data_AF-A0A2P2GFZ0-F1
#
_entry.id   AF-A0A2P2GFZ0-F1
#
_cell.length_a   1.000
_cell.length_b   1.000
_cell.length_c   1.000
_cell.angle_alpha   90.00
_cell.angle_beta   90.00
_cell.angle_gamma   90.00
#
_symmetry.space_group_name_H-M   'P 1'
#
loop_
_entity.id
_entity.type
_entity.pdbx_description
1 polymer ?
#
loop_
_entity_poly.entity_id
_entity_poly.type
_entity_poly.pdbx_seq_one_letter_code
_entity_poly.pdbx_strand_id
1 'polypeptide(L)'
;VPWLEPDICEHLEELHGAGAPAVVMVPIGFVSDHMEVLYDLDTEATAKAAELGLPVRRSATVGADPRFAAAVRDLVLERAATERGQRAERCALGALGPSHDLCPIGCCPARAERPAAAGADSPHA
;
A
#
# COMPACT_ATOMS: atom_id res chain seq x y z
N VAL A 1 -3.60 4.59 -20.61
CA VAL A 1 -2.72 3.64 -19.91
C VAL A 1 -3.61 2.51 -19.44
N PRO A 2 -3.30 1.23 -19.73
CA PRO A 2 -4.08 0.12 -19.19
C PRO A 2 -4.02 0.12 -17.65
N TRP A 3 -5.05 -0.41 -17.01
CA TRP A 3 -5.05 -0.61 -15.56
C TRP A 3 -4.07 -1.71 -15.16
N LEU A 4 -3.67 -1.71 -13.88
CA LEU A 4 -2.86 -2.79 -13.33
C LEU A 4 -3.74 -4.02 -13.10
N GLU A 5 -3.24 -5.17 -13.54
CA GLU A 5 -3.92 -6.47 -13.45
C GLU A 5 -3.24 -7.37 -12.41
N PRO A 6 -3.93 -8.40 -11.88
CA PRO A 6 -5.30 -8.79 -12.22
C PRO A 6 -6.38 -7.94 -11.53
N ASP A 7 -7.56 -7.89 -12.14
CA ASP A 7 -8.78 -7.48 -11.44
C ASP A 7 -9.11 -8.47 -10.31
N ILE A 8 -9.76 -8.00 -9.24
CA ILE A 8 -10.08 -8.84 -8.09
C ILE A 8 -11.08 -9.97 -8.43
N CYS A 9 -12.08 -9.71 -9.27
CA CYS A 9 -13.06 -10.73 -9.63
C CYS A 9 -12.44 -11.82 -10.50
N GLU A 10 -11.60 -11.44 -11.47
CA GLU A 10 -10.81 -12.38 -12.27
C GLU A 10 -9.91 -13.24 -11.38
N HIS A 11 -9.23 -12.62 -10.41
CA HIS A 11 -8.35 -13.35 -9.51
C HIS A 11 -9.12 -14.32 -8.59
N LEU A 12 -10.36 -14.01 -8.19
CA LEU A 12 -11.22 -14.95 -7.45
C LEU A 12 -11.59 -16.17 -8.30
N GLU A 13 -11.86 -16.00 -9.59
CA GLU A 13 -12.13 -17.10 -10.52
C GLU A 13 -10.91 -18.02 -10.65
N GLU A 14 -9.71 -17.44 -10.79
CA GLU A 14 -8.45 -18.18 -10.83
C GLU A 14 -8.22 -19.01 -9.56
N LEU A 15 -8.38 -18.39 -8.38
CA LEU A 15 -8.21 -19.06 -7.10
C LEU A 15 -9.23 -20.19 -6.90
N HIS A 16 -10.48 -19.98 -7.30
CA HIS A 16 -11.49 -21.03 -7.27
C HIS A 16 -11.13 -22.20 -8.19
N GLY A 17 -10.71 -21.91 -9.43
CA GLY A 17 -10.26 -22.92 -10.39
C GLY A 17 -9.04 -23.71 -9.91
N ALA A 18 -8.17 -23.08 -9.11
CA ALA A 18 -7.04 -23.73 -8.44
C ALA A 18 -7.44 -24.55 -7.18
N GLY A 19 -8.72 -24.55 -6.79
CA GLY A 19 -9.25 -25.32 -5.67
C GLY A 19 -9.09 -24.65 -4.30
N ALA A 20 -8.94 -23.32 -4.25
CA ALA A 20 -8.89 -22.59 -2.99
C ALA A 20 -10.21 -22.80 -2.20
N PRO A 21 -10.14 -23.19 -0.92
CA PRO A 21 -11.35 -23.47 -0.13
C PRO A 21 -12.05 -22.20 0.37
N ALA A 22 -11.34 -21.07 0.45
CA ALA A 22 -11.83 -19.76 0.87
C ALA A 22 -10.79 -18.67 0.56
N VAL A 23 -11.19 -17.39 0.58
CA VAL A 23 -10.31 -16.22 0.38
C VAL A 23 -10.51 -15.16 1.46
N VAL A 24 -9.43 -14.52 1.89
CA VAL A 24 -9.45 -13.30 2.71
C VAL A 24 -8.95 -12.12 1.87
N MET A 25 -9.82 -11.14 1.63
CA MET A 25 -9.51 -9.92 0.89
C MET A 25 -8.94 -8.86 1.84
N VAL A 26 -7.75 -8.33 1.55
CA VAL A 26 -7.04 -7.38 2.43
C VAL A 26 -6.77 -6.07 1.66
N PRO A 27 -7.45 -4.96 1.99
CA PRO A 27 -7.30 -3.68 1.29
C PRO A 27 -6.01 -2.94 1.72
N ILE A 28 -4.84 -3.46 1.35
CA ILE A 28 -3.54 -2.91 1.80
C ILE A 28 -3.19 -1.55 1.20
N GLY A 29 -3.84 -1.15 0.10
CA GLY A 29 -3.59 0.13 -0.57
C GLY A 29 -4.21 1.33 0.14
N PHE A 30 -5.09 1.10 1.12
CA PHE A 30 -5.88 2.15 1.75
C PHE A 30 -5.96 2.01 3.25
N VAL A 31 -6.01 3.16 3.93
CA VAL A 31 -6.05 3.21 5.41
C VAL A 31 -7.46 3.27 5.97
N SER A 32 -8.46 3.63 5.15
CA SER A 32 -9.84 3.81 5.58
C SER A 32 -10.79 3.20 4.56
N ASP A 33 -11.93 2.72 5.05
CA ASP A 33 -13.05 2.36 4.20
C ASP A 33 -13.55 3.61 3.46
N HIS A 34 -13.73 3.48 2.15
CA HIS A 34 -14.30 4.49 1.28
C HIS A 34 -15.02 3.78 0.14
N MET A 35 -15.67 4.56 -0.73
CA MET A 35 -16.58 4.03 -1.73
C MET A 35 -15.94 2.95 -2.62
N GLU A 36 -14.71 3.15 -3.10
CA GLU A 36 -14.01 2.19 -3.96
C GLU A 36 -13.73 0.87 -3.22
N VAL A 37 -13.12 0.91 -2.03
CA VAL A 37 -12.87 -0.32 -1.23
C VAL A 37 -14.15 -1.09 -0.91
N LEU A 38 -15.22 -0.39 -0.51
CA LEU A 38 -16.48 -1.05 -0.13
C LEU A 38 -17.21 -1.61 -1.35
N TYR A 39 -17.19 -0.88 -2.47
CA TYR A 39 -17.86 -1.32 -3.68
C TYR A 39 -17.12 -2.49 -4.32
N ASP A 40 -15.81 -2.36 -4.58
CA ASP A 40 -15.03 -3.38 -5.25
C ASP A 40 -15.00 -4.69 -4.45
N LEU A 41 -14.83 -4.61 -3.11
CA LEU A 41 -14.64 -5.80 -2.27
C LEU A 41 -15.94 -6.32 -1.63
N ASP A 42 -16.75 -5.45 -1.03
CA ASP A 42 -17.95 -5.87 -0.31
C ASP A 42 -19.18 -5.98 -1.22
N THR A 43 -19.14 -5.41 -2.44
CA THR A 43 -20.22 -5.54 -3.43
C THR A 43 -19.81 -6.46 -4.58
N GLU A 44 -18.85 -6.06 -5.40
CA GLU A 44 -18.53 -6.78 -6.65
C GLU A 44 -17.84 -8.12 -6.40
N ALA A 45 -16.72 -8.12 -5.65
CA ALA A 45 -15.99 -9.34 -5.35
C ALA A 45 -16.82 -10.33 -4.51
N THR A 46 -17.64 -9.83 -3.59
CA THR A 46 -18.55 -10.67 -2.80
C THR A 46 -19.67 -11.27 -3.66
N ALA A 47 -20.22 -10.52 -4.62
CA ALA A 47 -21.19 -11.05 -5.58
C ALA A 47 -20.56 -12.13 -6.46
N LYS A 48 -19.37 -11.87 -7.01
CA LYS A 48 -18.60 -12.86 -7.79
C LYS A 48 -18.30 -14.13 -7.00
N ALA A 49 -17.84 -13.99 -5.77
CA ALA A 49 -17.58 -15.11 -4.88
C ALA A 49 -18.84 -15.98 -4.64
N ALA A 50 -20.01 -15.34 -4.52
CA ALA A 50 -21.28 -16.05 -4.38
C ALA A 50 -21.65 -16.86 -5.62
N GLU A 51 -21.40 -16.34 -6.83
CA GLU A 51 -21.58 -17.08 -8.09
C GLU A 51 -20.71 -18.35 -8.14
N LEU A 52 -19.48 -18.27 -7.62
CA LEU A 52 -18.52 -19.37 -7.57
C LEU A 52 -18.77 -20.36 -6.41
N GLY A 53 -19.64 -20.01 -5.45
CA GLY A 53 -19.76 -20.74 -4.19
C GLY A 53 -18.48 -20.71 -3.34
N LEU A 54 -17.62 -19.70 -3.54
CA LEU A 54 -16.35 -19.52 -2.84
C LEU A 54 -16.56 -18.69 -1.57
N PRO A 55 -16.26 -19.22 -0.36
CA PRO A 55 -16.33 -18.43 0.86
C PRO A 55 -15.30 -17.31 0.86
N VAL A 56 -15.75 -16.06 1.06
CA VAL A 56 -14.86 -14.89 1.16
C VAL A 56 -15.12 -14.06 2.41
N ARG A 57 -14.08 -13.39 2.91
CA ARG A 57 -14.17 -12.37 3.95
C ARG A 57 -13.18 -11.24 3.68
N ARG A 58 -13.60 -10.00 3.93
CA ARG A 58 -12.69 -8.84 3.90
C ARG A 58 -12.14 -8.55 5.30
N SER A 59 -10.86 -8.22 5.42
CA SER A 59 -10.33 -7.60 6.63
C SER A 59 -10.75 -6.13 6.71
N ALA A 60 -10.99 -5.61 7.91
CA ALA A 60 -11.16 -4.17 8.08
C ALA A 60 -9.93 -3.40 7.56
N THR A 61 -10.14 -2.19 7.03
CA THR A 61 -9.06 -1.22 6.91
C THR A 61 -8.57 -0.81 8.30
N VAL A 62 -7.40 -0.16 8.38
CA VAL A 62 -6.83 0.20 9.69
C VAL A 62 -7.67 1.22 10.45
N GLY A 63 -8.35 2.11 9.73
CA GLY A 63 -9.27 3.11 10.30
C GLY A 63 -8.58 3.98 11.36
N ALA A 64 -9.26 4.14 12.50
CA ALA A 64 -8.80 4.97 13.62
C ALA A 64 -8.01 4.17 14.69
N ASP A 65 -7.37 3.05 14.30
CA ASP A 65 -6.58 2.27 15.27
C ASP A 65 -5.45 3.13 15.87
N PRO A 66 -5.37 3.24 17.22
CA PRO A 66 -4.37 4.09 17.87
C PRO A 66 -2.92 3.68 17.56
N ARG A 67 -2.68 2.41 17.22
CA ARG A 67 -1.35 1.93 16.83
C ARG A 67 -0.92 2.51 15.49
N PHE A 68 -1.85 2.72 14.56
CA PHE A 68 -1.55 3.35 13.27
C PHE A 68 -1.23 4.83 13.43
N ALA A 69 -2.01 5.54 14.24
CA ALA A 69 -1.72 6.94 14.57
C ALA A 69 -0.35 7.09 15.26
N ALA A 70 -0.01 6.17 16.17
CA ALA A 70 1.32 6.11 16.78
C ALA A 70 2.42 5.87 15.74
N ALA A 71 2.23 4.94 14.80
CA ALA A 71 3.20 4.67 13.74
C ALA A 71 3.42 5.90 12.83
N VAL A 72 2.36 6.61 12.44
CA VAL A 72 2.47 7.85 11.66
C VAL A 72 3.22 8.93 12.44
N ARG A 73 2.90 9.11 13.72
CA ARG A 73 3.64 10.02 14.61
C ARG A 73 5.13 9.66 14.64
N ASP A 74 5.46 8.38 14.79
CA ASP A 74 6.84 7.92 14.90
C ASP A 74 7.62 8.20 13.60
N LEU A 75 7.00 8.01 12.42
CA LEU A 75 7.59 8.39 11.12
C LEU A 75 7.88 9.90 11.02
N VAL A 76 6.96 10.75 11.52
CA VAL A 76 7.16 12.21 11.52
C VAL A 76 8.28 12.62 12.47
N LEU A 77 8.33 12.02 13.67
CA LEU A 77 9.39 12.28 14.65
C LEU A 77 10.75 11.81 14.13
N GLU A 78 10.81 10.64 13.48
CA GLU A 78 12.00 10.12 12.79
C GLU A 78 12.50 11.15 11.77
N ARG A 79 11.63 11.59 10.85
CA ARG A 79 12.00 12.58 9.82
C ARG A 79 12.46 13.90 10.44
N ALA A 80 11.76 14.40 11.45
CA ALA A 80 12.11 15.66 12.11
C ALA A 80 13.45 15.58 12.86
N ALA A 81 13.79 14.43 13.45
CA ALA A 81 15.08 14.22 14.08
C ALA A 81 16.22 14.21 13.04
N THR A 82 16.04 13.52 11.92
CA THR A 82 17.00 13.54 10.81
C THR A 82 17.28 14.97 10.33
N GLU A 83 16.24 15.78 10.11
CA GLU A 83 16.37 17.16 9.64
C GLU A 83 17.07 18.09 10.65
N ARG A 84 17.04 17.75 11.94
CA ARG A 84 17.81 18.44 12.99
C ARG A 84 19.26 17.94 13.10
N GLY A 85 19.71 17.06 12.22
CA GLY A 85 21.04 16.43 12.29
C GLY A 85 21.16 15.44 13.46
N GLN A 86 20.05 14.96 14.00
CA GLN A 86 20.03 13.97 15.09
C GLN A 86 20.00 12.56 14.50
N ARG A 87 20.60 11.60 15.21
CA ARG A 87 20.47 10.19 14.85
C ARG A 87 19.08 9.69 15.24
N ALA A 88 18.29 9.30 14.26
CA ALA A 88 17.02 8.61 14.46
C ALA A 88 17.16 7.10 14.23
N GLU A 89 16.49 6.30 15.05
CA GLU A 89 16.28 4.89 14.74
C GLU A 89 15.23 4.79 13.63
N ARG A 90 15.54 3.98 12.60
CA ARG A 90 14.65 3.78 11.45
C ARG A 90 14.06 2.38 11.50
N CYS A 91 12.84 2.28 12.00
CA CYS A 91 12.16 1.00 12.12
C CYS A 91 11.74 0.51 10.72
N ALA A 92 12.06 -0.74 10.39
CA ALA A 92 11.63 -1.36 9.15
C ALA A 92 11.38 -2.85 9.36
N LEU A 93 10.49 -3.40 8.55
CA LEU A 93 10.19 -4.83 8.50
C LEU A 93 10.61 -5.39 7.13
N GLY A 94 11.07 -6.63 7.13
CA GLY A 94 11.50 -7.32 5.91
C GLY A 94 12.94 -6.99 5.47
N ALA A 95 13.33 -7.51 4.31
CA ALA A 95 14.72 -7.47 3.84
C ALA A 95 15.14 -6.15 3.18
N LEU A 96 14.18 -5.30 2.80
CA LEU A 96 14.47 -4.04 2.08
C LEU A 96 14.96 -2.93 3.02
N GLY A 97 14.72 -3.05 4.33
CA GLY A 97 15.08 -2.02 5.31
C GLY A 97 14.24 -0.73 5.18
N PRO A 98 14.63 0.34 5.89
CA PRO A 98 13.93 1.62 5.84
C PRO A 98 14.19 2.32 4.50
N SER A 99 13.17 3.02 3.98
CA SER A 99 13.31 3.77 2.73
C SER A 99 14.18 5.02 2.90
N HIS A 100 14.59 5.59 1.77
CA HIS A 100 15.29 6.86 1.71
C HIS A 100 14.34 8.03 2.04
N ASP A 101 14.87 9.08 2.67
CA ASP A 101 14.11 10.32 2.91
C ASP A 101 14.01 11.21 1.67
N LEU A 102 15.03 11.13 0.81
CA LEU A 102 15.14 11.86 -0.44
C LEU A 102 15.33 10.85 -1.56
N CYS A 103 14.50 10.94 -2.59
CA CYS A 103 14.63 10.09 -3.78
C CYS A 103 16.03 10.26 -4.39
N PRO A 104 16.81 9.17 -4.54
CA PRO A 104 18.06 9.20 -5.28
C PRO A 104 17.83 9.60 -6.74
N ILE A 105 18.91 10.03 -7.40
CA ILE A 105 18.89 10.31 -8.84
C ILE A 105 18.46 9.06 -9.59
N GLY A 106 17.50 9.21 -10.49
CA GLY A 106 16.96 8.10 -11.29
C GLY A 106 15.96 7.19 -10.54
N CYS A 107 15.59 7.52 -9.30
CA CYS A 107 14.63 6.72 -8.53
C CYS A 107 13.23 6.66 -9.16
N CYS A 108 12.80 7.72 -9.85
CA CYS A 108 11.49 7.81 -10.52
C CYS A 108 11.68 7.67 -12.05
N PRO A 109 11.43 6.49 -12.66
CA PRO A 109 11.74 6.24 -14.07
C PRO A 109 10.97 7.13 -15.05
N ALA A 110 9.75 7.55 -14.68
CA ALA A 110 8.88 8.38 -15.50
C ALA A 110 9.00 9.90 -15.21
N ARG A 111 10.00 10.32 -14.43
CA ARG A 111 10.15 11.72 -14.06
C ARG A 111 10.67 12.53 -15.24
N ALA A 112 9.87 13.51 -15.68
CA ALA A 112 10.32 14.56 -16.59
C ALA A 112 11.38 15.46 -15.92
N GLU A 113 12.18 16.19 -16.71
CA GLU A 113 13.18 17.17 -16.24
C GLU A 113 12.52 18.39 -15.54
N ARG A 114 11.89 18.16 -14.39
CA ARG A 114 11.26 19.16 -13.53
C ARG A 114 11.79 18.98 -12.12
N PRO A 115 12.16 20.04 -11.37
CA PRO A 115 12.78 19.90 -10.05
C PRO A 115 12.05 18.91 -9.14
N ALA A 116 12.80 18.08 -8.42
CA ALA A 116 12.20 17.08 -7.56
C ALA A 116 11.54 17.79 -6.36
N ALA A 117 10.25 17.54 -6.13
CA ALA A 117 9.58 18.07 -4.94
C ALA A 117 10.15 17.48 -3.64
N ALA A 118 10.66 16.24 -3.72
CA ALA A 118 11.35 15.54 -2.64
C ALA A 118 12.37 14.55 -3.24
N GLY A 119 13.55 15.04 -3.63
CA GLY A 119 14.60 14.20 -4.22
C GLY A 119 15.82 15.00 -4.66
N ALA A 120 16.90 14.29 -5.02
CA ALA A 120 18.11 14.92 -5.53
C ALA A 120 18.03 15.11 -7.06
N ASP A 121 18.24 16.34 -7.51
CA ASP A 121 18.35 16.68 -8.94
C ASP A 121 19.76 16.53 -9.47
N SER A 122 20.75 16.47 -8.58
CA SER A 122 22.15 16.26 -8.90
C SER A 122 22.84 15.47 -7.78
N PRO A 123 23.99 14.82 -8.04
CA PRO A 123 24.75 14.10 -7.01
C PRO A 123 25.48 15.03 -6.04
N HIS A 124 25.31 16.34 -6.20
CA HIS A 124 25.95 17.39 -5.42
C HIS A 124 24.94 18.20 -4.58
N ALA A 125 23.68 17.77 -4.55
CA ALA A 125 22.63 18.34 -3.69
C ALA A 125 22.69 17.76 -2.27
#